data_AF-A0A7V0WV29-F1
#
_entry.id   AF-A0A7V0WV29-F1
#
_cell.length_a   1.000
_cell.length_b   1.000
_cell.length_c   1.000
_cell.angle_alpha   90.00
_cell.angle_beta   90.00
_cell.angle_gamma   90.00
#
_symmetry.space_group_name_H-M   'P 1'
#
loop_
_entity.id
_entity.type
_entity.pdbx_description
1 polymer ?
#
loop_
_entity_poly.entity_id
_entity_poly.type
_entity_poly.pdbx_seq_one_letter_code
_entity_poly.pdbx_strand_id
1 'polypeptide(L)'
;MPNKKNQSNSNIIFFWTHNLVGSGGRFLFNMLLSLTGGILFSFNLWQSTIALAIFGVVSPLLFTLCLYSILRATTNNTDDSPLPKAFTKRQSNAIMMIVDMAAIIALAILIHTNTLNYLLIRLLQTTIFPALMLLMLRVLYVNIAHPRE
;
A
#
# COMPACT_ATOMS: atom_id res chain seq x y z
N MET A 1 14.67 30.35 -9.75
CA MET A 1 14.37 29.13 -10.54
C MET A 1 14.07 27.97 -9.59
N PRO A 2 12.79 27.66 -9.27
CA PRO A 2 12.49 26.56 -8.37
C PRO A 2 12.40 25.22 -9.14
N ASN A 3 13.38 24.36 -8.88
CA ASN A 3 13.25 22.93 -8.59
C ASN A 3 12.29 22.06 -9.44
N LYS A 4 12.60 21.84 -10.73
CA LYS A 4 11.92 20.87 -11.63
C LYS A 4 12.00 19.40 -11.18
N LYS A 5 12.82 19.04 -10.19
CA LYS A 5 13.07 17.63 -9.81
C LYS A 5 12.00 17.02 -8.90
N ASN A 6 11.26 17.81 -8.12
CA ASN A 6 10.22 17.29 -7.21
C ASN A 6 8.88 16.99 -7.90
N GLN A 7 8.66 17.47 -9.12
CA GLN A 7 7.37 17.37 -9.83
C GLN A 7 7.23 16.07 -10.65
N SER A 8 8.35 15.45 -11.04
CA SER A 8 8.36 14.22 -11.84
C SER A 8 8.02 12.96 -11.02
N ASN A 9 8.63 12.80 -9.85
CA ASN A 9 8.38 11.63 -9.00
C ASN A 9 6.98 11.62 -8.37
N SER A 10 6.37 12.79 -8.12
CA SER A 10 4.97 12.86 -7.70
C SER A 10 4.02 12.39 -8.79
N ASN A 11 4.34 12.65 -10.06
CA ASN A 11 3.49 12.24 -11.18
C ASN A 11 3.40 10.72 -11.33
N ILE A 12 4.50 9.98 -11.15
CA ILE A 12 4.45 8.52 -11.33
C ILE A 12 3.69 7.81 -10.21
N ILE A 13 3.87 8.23 -8.95
CA ILE A 13 3.17 7.62 -7.82
C ILE A 13 1.69 7.99 -7.84
N PHE A 14 1.36 9.23 -8.23
CA PHE A 14 -0.02 9.64 -8.44
C PHE A 14 -0.68 8.89 -9.61
N PHE A 15 0.06 8.66 -10.70
CA PHE A 15 -0.39 7.81 -11.81
C PHE A 15 -0.74 6.39 -11.34
N TRP A 16 0.14 5.75 -10.56
CA TRP A 16 -0.13 4.43 -9.99
C TRP A 16 -1.33 4.45 -9.06
N THR A 17 -1.43 5.43 -8.18
CA THR A 17 -2.62 5.57 -7.31
C THR A 17 -3.90 5.69 -8.14
N HIS A 18 -3.93 6.56 -9.14
CA HIS A 18 -5.09 6.74 -10.00
C HIS A 18 -5.46 5.44 -10.75
N ASN A 19 -4.48 4.62 -11.14
CA ASN A 19 -4.76 3.32 -11.75
C ASN A 19 -5.21 2.24 -10.75
N LEU A 20 -4.73 2.32 -9.51
CA LEU A 20 -5.11 1.39 -8.45
C LEU A 20 -6.52 1.66 -7.91
N VAL A 21 -6.82 2.93 -7.63
CA VAL A 21 -8.03 3.32 -6.89
C VAL A 21 -8.77 4.51 -7.48
N GLY A 22 -8.43 5.01 -8.67
CA GLY A 22 -9.02 6.25 -9.22
C GLY A 22 -10.53 6.15 -9.50
N SER A 23 -10.99 5.02 -10.04
CA SER A 23 -12.42 4.75 -10.27
C SER A 23 -12.92 3.58 -9.43
N GLY A 24 -14.23 3.51 -9.20
CA GLY A 24 -14.86 2.40 -8.47
C GLY A 24 -14.58 1.04 -9.11
N GLY A 25 -14.64 0.95 -10.45
CA GLY A 25 -14.33 -0.28 -11.18
C GLY A 25 -12.87 -0.71 -11.07
N ARG A 26 -11.91 0.23 -11.16
CA ARG A 26 -10.48 -0.08 -10.98
C ARG A 26 -10.18 -0.54 -9.56
N PHE A 27 -10.73 0.17 -8.57
CA PHE A 27 -10.61 -0.22 -7.17
C PHE A 27 -11.16 -1.63 -6.93
N LEU A 28 -12.38 -1.91 -7.40
CA LEU A 28 -13.00 -3.22 -7.24
C LEU A 28 -12.18 -4.33 -7.91
N PHE A 29 -11.70 -4.10 -9.14
CA PHE A 29 -10.86 -5.06 -9.85
C PHE A 29 -9.57 -5.35 -9.09
N ASN A 30 -8.82 -4.32 -8.68
CA ASN A 30 -7.56 -4.50 -7.94
C ASN A 30 -7.79 -5.15 -6.58
N MET A 31 -8.89 -4.81 -5.90
CA MET A 31 -9.29 -5.43 -4.64
C MET A 31 -9.60 -6.92 -4.83
N LEU A 32 -10.41 -7.27 -5.83
CA LEU A 32 -10.74 -8.67 -6.13
C LEU A 32 -9.51 -9.46 -6.57
N LEU A 33 -8.64 -8.88 -7.37
CA LEU A 33 -7.39 -9.52 -7.80
C LEU A 33 -6.46 -9.79 -6.60
N SER A 34 -6.31 -8.81 -5.71
CA SER A 34 -5.51 -8.96 -4.49
C SER A 34 -6.10 -10.00 -3.55
N LEU A 35 -7.43 -9.99 -3.35
CA LEU A 35 -8.12 -10.95 -2.48
C LEU A 35 -8.03 -12.37 -3.04
N THR A 36 -8.34 -12.55 -4.32
CA THR A 36 -8.31 -13.88 -4.94
C THR A 36 -6.89 -14.44 -4.96
N GLY A 37 -5.89 -13.66 -5.39
CA GLY A 37 -4.48 -14.08 -5.36
C GLY A 37 -3.99 -14.44 -3.95
N GLY A 38 -4.29 -13.60 -2.97
CA GLY A 38 -3.93 -13.84 -1.58
C GLY A 38 -4.59 -15.07 -0.97
N ILE A 39 -5.89 -15.28 -1.23
CA ILE A 39 -6.63 -16.46 -0.77
C ILE A 39 -6.07 -17.73 -1.41
N LEU A 40 -5.87 -17.72 -2.74
CA LEU A 40 -5.33 -18.87 -3.46
C LEU A 40 -3.94 -19.27 -2.93
N PHE A 41 -3.08 -18.31 -2.64
CA PHE A 41 -1.79 -18.58 -2.01
C PHE A 41 -1.96 -19.10 -0.57
N SER A 42 -2.80 -18.44 0.24
CA SER A 42 -2.94 -18.74 1.67
C SER A 42 -3.52 -20.12 1.96
N PHE A 43 -4.45 -20.59 1.12
CA PHE A 43 -5.03 -21.93 1.20
C PHE A 43 -4.18 -23.01 0.51
N ASN A 44 -2.95 -22.68 0.12
CA ASN A 44 -2.03 -23.57 -0.60
C ASN A 44 -2.59 -24.09 -1.93
N LEU A 45 -3.58 -23.41 -2.53
CA LEU A 45 -4.11 -23.75 -3.85
C LEU A 45 -3.16 -23.30 -4.97
N TRP A 46 -2.41 -22.22 -4.73
CA TRP A 46 -1.39 -21.70 -5.63
C TRP A 46 -0.09 -21.36 -4.89
N GLN A 47 0.51 -22.38 -4.27
CA GLN A 47 1.70 -22.23 -3.43
C GLN A 47 3.00 -22.13 -4.27
N SER A 48 3.15 -21.02 -5.00
CA SER A 48 4.37 -20.71 -5.76
C SER A 48 5.15 -19.56 -5.13
N THR A 49 6.48 -19.62 -5.19
CA THR A 49 7.35 -18.49 -4.82
C THR A 49 7.00 -17.22 -5.60
N ILE A 50 6.57 -17.37 -6.87
CA ILE A 50 6.14 -16.25 -7.70
C ILE A 50 4.86 -15.62 -7.15
N ALA A 51 3.90 -16.45 -6.71
CA ALA A 51 2.66 -15.96 -6.11
C ALA A 51 2.94 -15.21 -4.79
N LEU A 52 3.83 -15.73 -3.94
CA LEU A 52 4.28 -15.03 -2.73
C LEU A 52 4.97 -13.71 -3.06
N ALA A 53 5.84 -13.68 -4.07
CA ALA A 53 6.53 -12.46 -4.48
C ALA A 53 5.55 -11.40 -4.97
N ILE A 54 4.57 -11.77 -5.82
CA ILE A 54 3.63 -10.81 -6.40
C ILE A 54 2.62 -10.31 -5.35
N PHE A 55 1.95 -11.23 -4.65
CA PHE A 55 0.85 -10.89 -3.74
C PHE A 55 1.30 -10.59 -2.31
N GLY A 56 2.41 -11.18 -1.86
CA GLY A 56 2.95 -10.98 -0.51
C GLY A 56 4.04 -9.92 -0.40
N VAL A 57 4.64 -9.47 -1.52
CA VAL A 57 5.72 -8.48 -1.52
C VAL A 57 5.43 -7.33 -2.48
N VAL A 58 5.45 -7.55 -3.79
CA VAL A 58 5.42 -6.48 -4.80
C VAL A 58 4.16 -5.63 -4.69
N SER A 59 2.98 -6.26 -4.63
CA SER A 59 1.70 -5.54 -4.52
C SER A 59 1.60 -4.73 -3.22
N PRO A 60 1.80 -5.33 -2.02
CA PRO A 60 1.79 -4.55 -0.79
C PRO A 60 2.86 -3.45 -0.79
N LEU A 61 4.09 -3.67 -1.27
CA LEU A 61 5.09 -2.60 -1.38
C LEU A 61 4.61 -1.43 -2.25
N LEU A 62 3.99 -1.72 -3.40
CA LEU A 62 3.42 -0.70 -4.27
C LEU A 62 2.30 0.07 -3.58
N PHE A 63 1.43 -0.62 -2.83
CA PHE A 63 0.35 0.01 -2.07
C PHE A 63 0.91 0.89 -0.95
N THR A 64 1.96 0.45 -0.24
CA THR A 64 2.66 1.24 0.79
C THR A 64 3.22 2.52 0.18
N LEU A 65 3.93 2.40 -0.96
CA LEU A 65 4.48 3.57 -1.66
C LEU A 65 3.39 4.60 -2.00
N CYS A 66 2.28 4.14 -2.58
CA CYS A 66 1.18 5.01 -2.98
C CYS A 66 0.53 5.68 -1.77
N LEU A 67 0.28 4.91 -0.70
CA LEU A 67 -0.37 5.38 0.52
C LEU A 67 0.44 6.47 1.21
N TYR A 68 1.72 6.20 1.48
CA TYR A 68 2.61 7.12 2.18
C TYR A 68 2.94 8.36 1.34
N SER A 69 3.01 8.22 0.01
CA SER A 69 3.21 9.37 -0.89
C SER A 69 2.00 10.30 -0.89
N ILE A 70 0.79 9.75 -0.87
CA ILE A 70 -0.44 10.55 -0.82
C ILE A 70 -0.61 11.23 0.52
N LEU A 71 -0.38 10.50 1.61
CA LEU A 71 -0.40 11.06 2.96
C LEU A 71 0.59 12.22 3.10
N ARG A 72 1.77 12.10 2.47
CA ARG A 72 2.75 13.19 2.44
C ARG A 72 2.27 14.39 1.62
N ALA A 73 1.55 14.17 0.53
CA ALA A 73 1.03 15.24 -0.31
C ALA A 73 -0.08 16.02 0.39
N THR A 74 -0.95 15.36 1.16
CA THR A 74 -2.02 16.02 1.92
C THR A 74 -1.53 16.83 3.09
N THR A 75 -0.53 16.31 3.80
CA THR A 75 -0.04 16.95 5.02
C THR A 75 0.67 18.29 4.75
N ASN A 76 1.26 18.48 3.58
CA ASN A 76 1.86 19.78 3.24
C ASN A 76 0.82 20.88 2.94
N ASN A 77 -0.46 20.52 2.79
CA ASN A 77 -1.52 21.45 2.37
C ASN A 77 -2.54 21.78 3.48
N THR A 78 -2.44 21.16 4.67
CA THR A 78 -3.39 21.38 5.77
C THR A 78 -2.66 21.40 7.11
N ASP A 79 -2.48 22.61 7.67
CA ASP A 79 -1.97 22.81 9.03
C ASP A 79 -2.96 22.27 10.11
N ASP A 80 -4.21 21.97 9.74
CA ASP A 80 -5.27 21.46 10.62
C ASP A 80 -5.69 20.00 10.31
N SER A 81 -4.74 19.12 9.98
CA SER A 81 -5.08 17.71 9.74
C SER A 81 -5.24 16.93 11.07
N PRO A 82 -6.33 16.17 11.30
CA PRO A 82 -6.55 15.36 12.52
C PRO A 82 -5.62 14.13 12.62
N LEU A 83 -4.56 14.09 11.81
CA LEU A 83 -3.61 12.98 11.74
C LEU A 83 -2.57 13.09 12.87
N PRO A 84 -2.12 11.98 13.46
CA PRO A 84 -1.12 11.99 14.52
C PRO A 84 0.15 12.71 14.08
N LYS A 85 0.81 13.44 15.00
CA LYS A 85 2.03 14.22 14.74
C LYS A 85 3.20 13.42 14.11
N ALA A 86 3.15 12.10 14.23
CA ALA A 86 4.11 11.19 13.63
C ALA A 86 3.93 11.02 12.10
N PHE A 87 2.74 11.27 11.56
CA PHE A 87 2.48 11.24 10.12
C PHE A 87 2.69 12.62 9.47
N THR A 88 2.65 13.70 10.25
CA THR A 88 2.81 15.07 9.73
C THR A 88 4.26 15.47 9.48
N LYS A 89 5.22 14.93 10.24
CA LYS A 89 6.65 15.18 9.97
C LYS A 89 7.13 14.37 8.77
N ARG A 90 7.57 15.05 7.70
CA ARG A 90 8.10 14.45 6.46
C ARG A 90 9.14 13.33 6.67
N GLN A 91 10.01 13.47 7.66
CA GLN A 91 11.01 12.44 8.00
C GLN A 91 10.37 11.23 8.69
N SER A 92 9.42 11.46 9.60
CA SER A 92 8.72 10.40 10.33
C SER A 92 7.85 9.55 9.40
N ASN A 93 7.14 10.18 8.46
CA ASN A 93 6.38 9.48 7.42
C ASN A 93 7.28 8.58 6.52
N ALA A 94 8.48 9.05 6.17
CA ALA A 94 9.43 8.27 5.38
C ALA A 94 10.00 7.08 6.17
N ILE A 95 10.29 7.27 7.47
CA ILE A 95 10.78 6.20 8.35
C ILE A 95 9.71 5.12 8.52
N MET A 96 8.45 5.51 8.79
CA MET A 96 7.34 4.56 8.89
C MET A 96 7.14 3.75 7.61
N MET A 97 7.19 4.42 6.45
CA MET A 97 7.13 3.74 5.16
C MET A 97 8.22 2.67 5.02
N ILE A 98 9.48 2.99 5.36
CA ILE A 98 10.60 2.05 5.29
C ILE A 98 10.41 0.88 6.25
N VAL A 99 9.95 1.15 7.48
CA VAL A 99 9.69 0.11 8.48
C VAL A 99 8.60 -0.84 8.00
N ASP A 100 7.48 -0.33 7.48
CA ASP A 100 6.39 -1.15 6.95
C ASP A 100 6.86 -2.03 5.79
N MET A 101 7.66 -1.46 4.87
CA MET A 101 8.24 -2.21 3.75
C MET A 101 9.19 -3.32 4.22
N ALA A 102 10.06 -3.01 5.18
CA ALA A 102 10.97 -3.98 5.75
C ALA A 102 10.21 -5.11 6.46
N ALA A 103 9.13 -4.77 7.17
CA ALA A 103 8.26 -5.76 7.81
C ALA A 103 7.56 -6.67 6.79
N ILE A 104 7.03 -6.12 5.69
CA ILE A 104 6.42 -6.90 4.59
C ILE A 104 7.44 -7.89 4.02
N ILE A 105 8.67 -7.44 3.73
CA ILE A 105 9.73 -8.28 3.17
C ILE A 105 10.15 -9.36 4.19
N ALA A 106 10.36 -8.98 5.45
CA ALA A 106 10.77 -9.91 6.50
C ALA A 106 9.71 -11.01 6.71
N LEU A 107 8.43 -10.64 6.76
CA LEU A 107 7.34 -11.61 6.87
C LEU A 107 7.30 -12.54 5.65
N ALA A 108 7.53 -12.03 4.44
CA ALA A 108 7.56 -12.87 3.23
C ALA A 108 8.68 -13.91 3.30
N ILE A 109 9.86 -13.51 3.76
CA ILE A 109 11.00 -14.41 3.96
C ILE A 109 10.65 -15.49 4.99
N LEU A 110 10.05 -15.11 6.13
CA LEU A 110 9.68 -16.06 7.18
C LEU A 110 8.59 -17.06 6.74
N ILE A 111 7.68 -16.65 5.86
CA ILE A 111 6.72 -17.57 5.21
C ILE A 111 7.47 -18.49 4.24
N HIS A 112 8.39 -17.95 3.44
CA HIS A 112 9.16 -18.71 2.45
C HIS A 112 10.05 -19.79 3.10
N THR A 113 10.69 -19.49 4.23
CA THR A 113 11.53 -20.44 5.00
C THR A 113 10.73 -21.43 5.84
N ASN A 114 9.39 -21.45 5.71
CA ASN A 114 8.47 -22.24 6.51
C ASN A 114 8.46 -21.95 8.02
N THR A 115 9.13 -20.89 8.49
CA THR A 115 9.24 -20.55 9.92
C THR A 115 7.91 -20.04 10.49
N LEU A 116 7.18 -19.21 9.74
CA LEU A 116 5.86 -18.67 10.11
C LEU A 116 4.77 -19.11 9.11
N ASN A 117 4.83 -20.34 8.61
CA ASN A 117 3.94 -20.83 7.56
C ASN A 117 2.56 -21.30 8.08
N TYR A 118 1.94 -20.49 8.93
CA TYR A 118 0.58 -20.71 9.42
C TYR A 118 -0.44 -20.04 8.49
N LEU A 119 -1.60 -20.66 8.33
CA LEU A 119 -2.70 -20.14 7.50
C LEU A 119 -3.03 -18.68 7.83
N LEU A 120 -3.12 -18.35 9.12
CA LEU A 120 -3.47 -17.00 9.57
C LEU A 120 -2.41 -15.96 9.15
N ILE A 121 -1.12 -16.31 9.25
CA ILE A 121 -0.03 -15.40 8.85
C ILE A 121 -0.01 -15.21 7.33
N ARG A 122 -0.22 -16.29 6.56
CA ARG A 122 -0.35 -16.20 5.09
C ARG A 122 -1.53 -15.31 4.69
N LEU A 123 -2.70 -15.50 5.31
CA LEU A 123 -3.88 -14.68 5.05
C LEU A 123 -3.65 -13.22 5.42
N LEU A 124 -3.04 -12.97 6.59
CA LEU A 124 -2.76 -11.63 7.05
C LEU A 124 -1.86 -10.88 6.07
N GLN A 125 -0.75 -11.51 5.66
CA GLN A 125 0.23 -10.89 4.78
C GLN A 125 -0.24 -10.74 3.33
N THR A 126 -0.88 -11.75 2.76
CA THR A 126 -1.17 -11.78 1.31
C THR A 126 -2.57 -11.30 0.96
N THR A 127 -3.49 -11.26 1.94
CA THR A 127 -4.90 -10.95 1.71
C THR A 127 -5.33 -9.73 2.54
N ILE A 128 -5.25 -9.82 3.86
CA ILE A 128 -5.85 -8.82 4.76
C ILE A 128 -5.10 -7.49 4.69
N PHE A 129 -3.77 -7.48 4.84
CA PHE A 129 -3.00 -6.25 4.80
C PHE A 129 -3.09 -5.54 3.43
N PRO A 130 -2.87 -6.21 2.28
CA PRO A 130 -3.02 -5.56 0.98
C PRO A 130 -4.42 -5.00 0.74
N ALA A 131 -5.46 -5.73 1.18
CA ALA A 131 -6.85 -5.29 1.08
C ALA A 131 -7.13 -4.02 1.91
N LEU A 132 -6.68 -4.00 3.17
CA LEU A 132 -6.81 -2.82 4.04
C LEU A 132 -6.06 -1.62 3.47
N MET A 133 -4.87 -1.83 2.93
CA MET A 133 -4.07 -0.76 2.33
C MET A 133 -4.74 -0.18 1.09
N LEU A 134 -5.30 -1.01 0.20
CA LEU A 134 -6.07 -0.54 -0.95
C LEU A 134 -7.31 0.25 -0.52
N LEU A 135 -8.00 -0.21 0.53
CA LEU A 135 -9.15 0.49 1.09
C LEU A 135 -8.75 1.86 1.65
N MET A 136 -7.70 1.93 2.46
CA MET A 136 -7.17 3.19 2.99
C MET A 136 -6.72 4.12 1.86
N LEU A 137 -6.06 3.58 0.82
CA LEU A 137 -5.63 4.33 -0.35
C LEU A 137 -6.83 4.94 -1.09
N ARG A 138 -7.92 4.17 -1.26
CA ARG A 138 -9.16 4.67 -1.88
C ARG A 138 -9.80 5.77 -1.05
N VAL A 139 -9.89 5.61 0.28
CA VAL A 139 -10.47 6.61 1.18
C VAL A 139 -9.68 7.92 1.10
N LEU A 140 -8.35 7.85 1.20
CA LEU A 140 -7.48 9.02 1.09
C LEU A 140 -7.59 9.67 -0.29
N TYR A 141 -7.58 8.88 -1.36
CA TYR A 141 -7.70 9.39 -2.72
C TYR A 141 -9.03 10.15 -2.93
N VAL A 142 -10.15 9.61 -2.46
CA VAL A 142 -11.46 10.27 -2.56
C VAL A 142 -11.50 11.56 -1.75
N ASN A 143 -10.98 11.56 -0.53
CA ASN A 143 -10.94 12.76 0.32
C ASN A 143 -10.11 13.90 -0.29
N ILE A 144 -9.09 13.58 -1.10
CA ILE A 144 -8.26 14.56 -1.79
C ILE A 144 -8.93 15.07 -3.06
N ALA A 145 -9.58 14.16 -3.81
CA ALA A 145 -10.26 14.51 -5.05
C ALA A 145 -11.58 15.28 -4.80
N HIS A 146 -12.21 15.07 -3.65
CA HIS A 146 -13.43 15.77 -3.22
C HIS A 146 -13.24 16.24 -1.76
N PRO A 147 -12.49 17.33 -1.52
CA PRO A 147 -12.41 17.90 -0.19
C PRO A 147 -13.83 18.25 0.25
N ARG A 148 -14.29 17.68 1.37
CA ARG A 148 -15.56 18.07 1.96
C ARG A 148 -15.41 19.52 2.41
N GLU A 149 -16.19 20.41 1.80
CA GLU A 149 -16.43 21.78 2.28
C GLU A 149 -17.03 21.77 3.68
#